data_AF-A0A1E1J3P5-F1
#
_entry.id   AF-A0A1E1J3P5-F1
#
_cell.length_a   1.000
_cell.length_b   1.000
_cell.length_c   1.000
_cell.angle_alpha   90.00
_cell.angle_beta   90.00
_cell.angle_gamma   90.00
#
_symmetry.space_group_name_H-M   'P 1'
#
loop_
_entity.id
_entity.type
_entity.pdbx_description
1 polymer ?
#
loop_
_entity_poly.entity_id
_entity_poly.type
_entity_poly.pdbx_seq_one_letter_code
_entity_poly.pdbx_strand_id
1 'polypeptide(L)'
;MSQGGSRRKVYGFKAERQAFFSKNVRQTFLEEGRRKKDEERARMEAYRKLCKEEGIVSKRLEDYDRTRKSATEELSSILEQVDYDQSLTNNEKKKRKYNLKRKFSATTVNDLIDKKQKHYNAVSGIEEVQRKRQKEREEKQQARLEREQEKRACVQARKSRNTLFAKRTKKGQPVMSSRIESLLQKIGKQ
;
A
#
# COMPACT_ATOMS: atom_id res chain seq x y z
N MET A 1 5.81 -23.23 60.44
CA MET A 1 5.86 -21.87 59.86
C MET A 1 4.56 -21.65 59.08
N SER A 2 3.54 -21.12 59.74
CA SER A 2 2.20 -20.91 59.16
C SER A 2 2.26 -19.77 58.15
N GLN A 3 1.96 -20.06 56.88
CA GLN A 3 1.83 -19.04 55.84
C GLN A 3 0.66 -18.12 56.20
N GLY A 4 0.98 -16.86 56.47
CA GLY A 4 0.00 -15.82 56.78
C GLY A 4 -1.01 -15.70 55.66
N GLY A 5 -2.24 -16.14 55.92
CA GLY A 5 -3.37 -16.03 55.00
C GLY A 5 -3.56 -14.58 54.58
N SER A 6 -3.47 -14.33 53.28
CA SER A 6 -3.81 -13.05 52.66
C SER A 6 -5.27 -12.71 53.01
N ARG A 7 -5.48 -11.85 54.02
CA ARG A 7 -6.81 -11.39 54.41
C ARG A 7 -7.44 -10.66 53.22
N ARG A 8 -8.56 -11.18 52.72
CA ARG A 8 -9.38 -10.54 51.68
C ARG A 8 -9.73 -9.11 52.14
N LYS A 9 -9.30 -8.08 51.40
CA LYS A 9 -9.68 -6.69 51.69
C LYS A 9 -11.20 -6.56 51.49
N VAL A 10 -11.92 -6.31 52.58
CA VAL A 10 -13.36 -6.07 52.54
C VAL A 10 -13.57 -4.60 52.22
N TYR A 11 -13.94 -4.30 50.98
CA TYR A 11 -14.26 -2.93 50.55
C TYR A 11 -15.70 -2.61 50.96
N GLY A 12 -15.87 -1.70 51.91
CA GLY A 12 -17.15 -1.37 52.52
C GLY A 12 -18.12 -0.71 51.55
N PHE A 13 -17.61 0.11 50.62
CA PHE A 13 -18.42 0.89 49.70
C PHE A 13 -18.50 0.28 48.28
N LYS A 14 -19.65 0.44 47.61
CA LYS A 14 -19.87 -0.05 46.23
C LYS A 14 -18.85 0.55 45.25
N ALA A 15 -18.52 1.82 45.41
CA ALA A 15 -17.53 2.52 44.58
C ALA A 15 -16.12 1.91 44.72
N GLU A 16 -15.71 1.58 45.94
CA GLU A 16 -14.41 0.93 46.20
C GLU A 16 -14.35 -0.48 45.63
N ARG A 17 -15.44 -1.25 45.74
CA ARG A 17 -15.54 -2.58 45.11
C ARG A 17 -15.41 -2.49 43.59
N GLN A 18 -16.07 -1.52 42.97
CA GLN A 18 -16.01 -1.32 41.52
C GLN A 18 -14.61 -0.85 41.06
N ALA A 19 -13.98 0.06 41.82
CA ALA A 19 -12.61 0.52 41.54
C ALA A 19 -11.57 -0.61 41.70
N PHE A 20 -11.74 -1.47 42.71
CA PHE A 20 -10.88 -2.63 42.89
C PHE A 20 -11.07 -3.67 41.79
N PHE A 21 -12.33 -3.97 41.42
CA PHE A 21 -12.63 -4.87 40.32
C PHE A 21 -12.05 -4.36 39.01
N SER A 22 -12.26 -3.08 38.67
CA SER A 22 -11.72 -2.49 37.45
C SER A 22 -10.18 -2.49 37.44
N LYS A 23 -9.55 -2.23 38.59
CA LYS A 23 -8.09 -2.31 38.75
C LYS A 23 -7.58 -3.73 38.55
N ASN A 24 -8.23 -4.73 39.13
CA ASN A 24 -7.83 -6.12 38.98
C ASN A 24 -8.03 -6.62 37.56
N VAL A 25 -9.19 -6.35 36.94
CA VAL A 25 -9.44 -6.73 35.53
C VAL A 25 -8.42 -6.07 34.60
N ARG A 26 -8.09 -4.80 34.84
CA ARG A 26 -7.02 -4.13 34.09
C ARG A 26 -5.66 -4.79 34.31
N GLN A 27 -5.35 -5.17 35.54
CA GLN A 27 -4.09 -5.82 35.89
C GLN A 27 -3.98 -7.20 35.23
N THR A 28 -5.02 -8.04 35.31
CA THR A 28 -5.04 -9.37 34.68
C THR A 28 -4.94 -9.25 33.16
N PHE A 29 -5.66 -8.30 32.54
CA PHE A 29 -5.54 -8.04 31.11
C PHE A 29 -4.11 -7.64 30.70
N LEU A 30 -3.45 -6.80 31.50
CA LEU A 30 -2.06 -6.41 31.25
C LEU A 30 -1.08 -7.58 31.45
N GLU A 31 -1.31 -8.43 32.45
CA GLU A 31 -0.51 -9.62 32.73
C GLU A 31 -0.65 -10.68 31.64
N GLU A 32 -1.88 -11.00 31.22
CA GLU A 32 -2.15 -11.87 30.07
C GLU A 32 -1.49 -11.31 28.81
N GLY A 33 -1.58 -10.00 28.60
CA GLY A 33 -0.92 -9.32 27.49
C GLY A 33 0.60 -9.42 27.53
N ARG A 34 1.24 -9.45 28.70
CA ARG A 34 2.69 -9.70 28.82
C ARG A 34 3.00 -11.18 28.56
N ARG A 35 2.22 -12.07 29.17
CA ARG A 35 2.40 -13.52 29.05
C ARG A 35 2.37 -13.98 27.60
N LYS A 36 1.38 -13.53 26.82
CA LYS A 36 1.27 -13.86 25.37
C LYS A 36 2.52 -13.46 24.57
N LYS A 37 3.16 -12.33 24.93
CA LYS A 37 4.33 -11.81 24.23
C LYS A 37 5.59 -12.60 24.57
N ASP A 38 5.75 -12.93 25.84
CA ASP A 38 6.86 -13.76 26.30
C ASP A 38 6.71 -15.20 25.77
N GLU A 39 5.49 -15.73 25.71
CA GLU A 39 5.16 -17.00 25.06
C GLU A 39 5.51 -17.00 23.55
N GLU A 40 5.24 -15.91 22.81
CA GLU A 40 5.66 -15.81 21.40
C GLU A 40 7.18 -15.87 21.26
N ARG A 41 7.92 -15.11 22.06
CA ARG A 41 9.39 -15.12 22.02
C ARG A 41 9.93 -16.50 22.37
N ALA A 42 9.42 -17.13 23.43
CA ALA A 42 9.80 -18.47 23.83
C ALA A 42 9.51 -19.51 22.74
N ARG A 43 8.35 -19.42 22.07
CA ARG A 43 8.02 -20.30 20.93
C ARG A 43 9.01 -20.15 19.78
N MET A 44 9.39 -18.93 19.41
CA MET A 44 10.32 -18.69 18.31
C MET A 44 11.75 -19.10 18.66
N GLU A 45 12.18 -18.92 19.91
CA GLU A 45 13.48 -19.40 20.38
C GLU A 45 13.53 -20.93 20.45
N ALA A 46 12.47 -21.58 20.94
CA ALA A 46 12.35 -23.03 20.91
C ALA A 46 12.41 -23.56 19.47
N TYR A 47 11.68 -22.92 18.55
CA TYR A 47 11.71 -23.28 17.13
C TYR A 47 13.09 -23.07 16.51
N ARG A 48 13.80 -22.00 16.86
CA ARG A 48 15.19 -21.77 16.42
C ARG A 48 16.15 -22.86 16.93
N LYS A 49 15.99 -23.31 18.18
CA LYS A 49 16.78 -24.42 18.73
C LYS A 49 16.52 -25.71 17.96
N LEU A 50 15.26 -26.05 17.73
CA LEU A 50 14.87 -27.22 16.94
C LEU A 50 15.46 -27.19 15.53
N CYS A 51 15.29 -26.09 14.79
CA CYS A 51 15.87 -25.96 13.46
C CYS A 51 17.40 -26.05 13.46
N LYS A 52 18.07 -25.58 14.52
CA LYS A 52 19.53 -25.69 14.66
C LYS A 52 19.96 -27.13 14.94
N GLU A 53 19.23 -27.84 15.79
CA GLU A 53 19.47 -29.26 16.10
C GLU A 53 19.30 -30.14 14.85
N GLU A 54 18.31 -29.82 14.01
CA GLU A 54 18.05 -30.53 12.74
C GLU A 54 18.92 -30.04 11.56
N GLY A 55 19.65 -28.93 11.72
CA GLY A 55 20.44 -28.32 10.64
C GLY A 55 19.60 -27.71 9.50
N ILE A 56 18.33 -27.41 9.75
CA ILE A 56 17.39 -26.92 8.74
C ILE A 56 17.34 -25.39 8.75
N VAL A 57 17.42 -24.79 7.56
CA VAL A 57 17.15 -23.36 7.37
C VAL A 57 15.64 -23.15 7.19
N SER A 58 14.98 -22.63 8.23
CA SER A 58 13.54 -22.38 8.19
C SER A 58 13.20 -21.00 7.61
N LYS A 59 12.49 -20.99 6.49
CA LYS A 59 11.89 -19.79 5.89
C LYS A 59 11.05 -18.98 6.89
N ARG A 60 10.35 -19.65 7.81
CA ARG A 60 9.53 -18.98 8.84
C ARG A 60 10.39 -18.17 9.82
N LEU A 61 11.58 -18.66 10.18
CA LEU A 61 12.51 -17.91 11.02
C LEU A 61 13.10 -16.73 10.26
N GLU A 62 13.42 -16.90 8.99
CA GLU A 62 13.90 -15.82 8.13
C GLU A 62 12.86 -14.70 8.01
N ASP A 63 11.59 -15.03 7.78
CA ASP A 63 10.50 -14.06 7.70
C ASP A 63 10.29 -13.35 9.04
N TYR A 64 10.40 -14.06 10.17
CA TYR A 64 10.34 -13.48 11.51
C TYR A 64 11.50 -12.50 11.77
N ASP A 65 12.72 -12.89 11.43
CA ASP A 65 13.90 -12.03 11.61
C ASP A 65 13.86 -10.83 10.65
N ARG A 66 13.39 -11.02 9.41
CA ARG A 66 13.21 -9.94 8.44
C ARG A 66 12.19 -8.91 8.92
N THR A 67 11.03 -9.35 9.39
CA THR A 67 9.98 -8.46 9.92
C THR A 67 10.45 -7.71 11.16
N ARG A 68 11.23 -8.37 12.03
CA ARG A 68 11.83 -7.71 13.19
C ARG A 68 12.88 -6.67 12.79
N LYS A 69 13.74 -6.97 11.81
CA LYS A 69 14.74 -6.03 11.26
C LYS A 69 14.07 -4.81 10.62
N SER A 70 13.08 -5.02 9.75
CA SER A 70 12.36 -3.91 9.14
C SER A 70 11.70 -3.03 10.19
N ALA A 71 11.13 -3.62 11.25
CA ALA A 71 10.50 -2.86 12.32
C ALA A 71 11.53 -2.08 13.16
N THR A 72 12.74 -2.61 13.37
CA THR A 72 13.83 -1.86 14.03
C THR A 72 14.31 -0.68 13.19
N GLU A 73 14.40 -0.85 11.87
CA GLU A 73 14.79 0.21 10.92
C GLU A 73 13.71 1.29 10.83
N GLU A 74 12.43 0.90 10.78
CA GLU A 74 11.29 1.83 10.86
C GLU A 74 11.36 2.63 12.18
N LEU A 75 11.64 1.96 13.31
CA LEU A 75 11.79 2.66 14.59
C LEU A 75 12.97 3.64 14.57
N SER A 76 14.14 3.26 14.07
CA SER A 76 15.31 4.15 14.04
C SER A 76 15.04 5.39 13.18
N SER A 77 14.43 5.21 12.01
CA SER A 77 14.02 6.34 11.16
C SER A 77 13.04 7.29 11.87
N ILE A 78 12.03 6.76 12.56
CA ILE A 78 11.09 7.59 13.32
C ILE A 78 11.79 8.31 14.48
N LEU A 79 12.72 7.65 15.17
CA LEU A 79 13.49 8.27 16.25
C LEU A 79 14.33 9.44 15.75
N GLU A 80 14.96 9.30 14.58
CA GLU A 80 15.71 10.37 13.91
C GLU A 80 14.78 11.53 13.52
N GLN A 81 13.60 11.24 12.95
CA GLN A 81 12.62 12.29 12.64
C GLN A 81 12.23 13.10 13.89
N VAL A 82 12.07 12.46 15.04
CA VAL A 82 11.78 13.15 16.31
C VAL A 82 12.95 14.02 16.78
N ASP A 83 14.19 13.64 16.45
CA ASP A 83 15.36 14.49 16.73
C ASP A 83 15.39 15.73 15.86
N TYR A 84 15.14 15.55 14.56
CA TYR A 84 15.14 16.64 13.59
C TYR A 84 13.95 17.59 13.74
N ASP A 85 12.85 17.15 14.35
CA ASP A 85 11.65 17.95 14.56
C ASP A 85 11.94 19.22 15.38
N GLN A 86 12.00 20.39 14.74
CA GLN A 86 12.31 21.66 15.40
C GLN A 86 11.10 22.24 16.17
N SER A 87 9.89 21.70 15.96
CA SER A 87 8.69 22.19 16.64
C SER A 87 8.58 21.75 18.10
N LEU A 88 9.32 20.70 18.49
CA LEU A 88 9.26 20.09 19.81
C LEU A 88 10.39 20.59 20.71
N THR A 89 10.06 20.78 21.98
CA THR A 89 11.07 21.00 23.03
C THR A 89 11.87 19.72 23.30
N ASN A 90 13.09 19.86 23.85
CA ASN A 90 13.94 18.70 24.19
C ASN A 90 13.25 17.71 25.15
N ASN A 91 12.43 18.21 26.08
CA ASN A 91 11.67 17.37 27.01
C ASN A 91 10.59 16.56 26.29
N GLU A 92 9.89 17.17 25.34
CA GLU A 92 8.87 16.49 24.53
C GLU A 92 9.51 15.45 23.60
N LYS A 93 10.64 15.77 22.97
CA LYS A 93 11.45 14.81 22.19
C LYS A 93 11.82 13.59 23.04
N LYS A 94 12.39 13.83 24.23
CA LYS A 94 12.76 12.75 25.17
C LYS A 94 11.56 11.87 25.54
N LYS A 95 10.42 12.48 25.85
CA LYS A 95 9.18 11.77 26.19
C LYS A 95 8.64 10.96 25.00
N ARG A 96 8.65 11.54 23.80
CA ARG A 96 8.17 10.90 22.56
C ARG A 96 9.05 9.70 22.20
N LYS A 97 10.37 9.85 22.24
CA LYS A 97 11.34 8.76 22.04
C LYS A 97 11.15 7.63 23.05
N TYR A 98 11.02 7.96 24.33
CA TYR A 98 10.79 6.97 25.39
C TYR A 98 9.50 6.18 25.12
N ASN A 99 8.41 6.86 24.79
CA ASN A 99 7.15 6.22 24.47
C ASN A 99 7.23 5.33 23.22
N LEU A 100 7.95 5.75 22.18
CA LEU A 100 8.18 4.95 20.97
C LEU A 100 8.95 3.67 21.30
N LYS A 101 10.09 3.78 22.00
CA LYS A 101 10.88 2.63 22.43
C LYS A 101 10.08 1.68 23.32
N ARG A 102 9.29 2.21 24.26
CA ARG A 102 8.41 1.41 25.13
C ARG A 102 7.31 0.69 24.35
N LYS A 103 6.71 1.34 23.35
CA LYS A 103 5.70 0.71 22.49
C LYS A 103 6.33 -0.39 21.65
N PHE A 104 7.49 -0.13 21.05
CA PHE A 104 8.21 -1.08 20.22
C PHE A 104 8.65 -2.34 20.98
N SER A 105 9.22 -2.19 22.19
CA SER A 105 9.60 -3.34 23.01
C SER A 105 8.39 -4.18 23.44
N ALA A 106 7.23 -3.55 23.52
CA ALA A 106 5.96 -4.20 23.84
C ALA A 106 5.24 -4.77 22.62
N THR A 107 5.69 -4.56 21.39
CA THR A 107 5.05 -5.13 20.19
C THR A 107 5.76 -6.41 19.75
N THR A 108 5.00 -7.44 19.41
CA THR A 108 5.55 -8.67 18.84
C THR A 108 5.46 -8.69 17.32
N VAL A 109 6.05 -9.69 16.67
CA VAL A 109 6.01 -9.79 15.20
C VAL A 109 4.60 -10.13 14.74
N ASN A 110 3.87 -10.98 15.47
CA ASN A 110 2.46 -11.23 15.16
C ASN A 110 1.63 -9.95 15.25
N ASP A 111 1.82 -9.15 16.32
CA ASP A 111 1.12 -7.85 16.43
C ASP A 111 1.41 -6.93 15.24
N LEU A 112 2.63 -6.98 14.68
CA LEU A 112 3.02 -6.19 13.50
C LEU A 112 2.36 -6.73 12.23
N ILE A 113 2.32 -8.05 12.06
CA ILE A 113 1.68 -8.70 10.93
C ILE A 113 0.17 -8.43 10.95
N ASP A 114 -0.49 -8.60 12.10
CA ASP A 114 -1.92 -8.37 12.26
C ASP A 114 -2.29 -6.91 11.96
N LYS A 115 -1.44 -5.94 12.34
CA LYS A 115 -1.63 -4.53 11.97
C LYS A 115 -1.43 -4.25 10.49
N LYS A 116 -0.49 -4.94 9.84
CA LYS A 116 -0.23 -4.80 8.40
C LYS A 116 -1.33 -5.48 7.58
N GLN A 117 -1.90 -6.57 8.08
CA GLN A 117 -3.06 -7.22 7.49
C GLN A 117 -4.30 -6.35 7.72
N LYS A 118 -4.69 -5.60 6.69
CA LYS A 118 -6.01 -4.96 6.69
C LYS A 118 -7.07 -6.06 6.74
N HIS A 119 -7.69 -6.25 7.90
CA HIS A 119 -8.88 -7.10 7.97
C HIS A 119 -9.97 -6.49 7.09
N TYR A 120 -10.69 -7.34 6.35
CA TYR A 120 -11.77 -6.92 5.47
C TYR A 120 -12.88 -6.30 6.33
N ASN A 121 -12.88 -4.97 6.38
CA ASN A 121 -13.88 -4.16 7.05
C ASN A 121 -14.81 -3.54 6.01
N ALA A 122 -15.98 -3.04 6.43
CA ALA A 122 -16.95 -2.41 5.52
C ALA A 122 -16.35 -1.30 4.63
N VAL A 123 -15.35 -0.56 5.15
CA VAL A 123 -14.60 0.45 4.40
C VAL A 123 -13.72 -0.17 3.30
N SER A 124 -13.12 -1.34 3.54
CA SER A 124 -12.31 -2.06 2.54
C SER A 124 -13.17 -2.49 1.35
N GLY A 125 -14.40 -2.94 1.60
CA GLY A 125 -15.34 -3.28 0.53
C GLY A 125 -15.72 -2.07 -0.35
N ILE A 126 -15.86 -0.88 0.27
CA ILE A 126 -16.12 0.36 -0.47
C ILE A 126 -14.89 0.79 -1.29
N GLU A 127 -13.68 0.67 -0.75
CA GLU A 127 -12.43 0.96 -1.47
C GLU A 127 -12.27 0.09 -2.73
N GLU A 128 -12.60 -1.21 -2.64
CA GLU A 128 -12.55 -2.12 -3.79
C GLU A 128 -13.56 -1.74 -4.87
N VAL A 129 -14.79 -1.38 -4.49
CA VAL A 129 -15.81 -0.90 -5.43
C VAL A 129 -15.38 0.40 -6.09
N GLN A 130 -14.78 1.32 -5.34
CA GLN A 130 -14.25 2.57 -5.88
C GLN A 130 -13.10 2.32 -6.87
N ARG A 131 -12.18 1.41 -6.55
CA ARG A 131 -11.09 1.00 -7.47
C ARG A 131 -11.63 0.39 -8.76
N LYS A 132 -12.63 -0.51 -8.68
CA LYS A 132 -13.26 -1.09 -9.86
C LYS A 132 -13.92 -0.01 -10.73
N ARG A 133 -14.66 0.91 -10.12
CA ARG A 133 -15.28 2.05 -10.84
C ARG A 133 -14.25 2.98 -11.47
N GLN A 134 -13.10 3.20 -10.84
CA GLN A 134 -12.01 3.99 -11.42
C GLN A 134 -11.40 3.29 -12.64
N LYS A 135 -11.08 2.00 -12.54
CA LYS A 135 -10.59 1.20 -13.67
C LYS A 135 -11.56 1.21 -14.86
N GLU A 136 -12.85 1.00 -14.60
CA GLU A 136 -13.87 1.07 -15.66
C GLU A 136 -13.97 2.45 -16.33
N ARG A 137 -13.71 3.54 -15.58
CA ARG A 137 -13.67 4.89 -16.16
C ARG A 137 -12.43 5.08 -17.03
N GLU A 138 -11.28 4.61 -16.57
CA GLU A 138 -10.01 4.66 -17.30
C GLU A 138 -10.10 3.87 -18.61
N GLU A 139 -10.61 2.64 -18.56
CA GLU A 139 -10.84 1.79 -19.74
C GLU A 139 -11.81 2.46 -20.74
N LYS A 140 -12.91 3.05 -20.26
CA LYS A 140 -13.85 3.79 -21.12
C LYS A 140 -13.22 5.02 -21.76
N GLN A 141 -12.32 5.71 -21.06
CA GLN A 141 -11.60 6.86 -21.61
C GLN A 141 -10.60 6.40 -22.68
N GLN A 142 -9.84 5.34 -22.42
CA GLN A 142 -8.92 4.76 -23.40
C GLN A 142 -9.65 4.32 -24.67
N ALA A 143 -10.76 3.59 -24.54
CA ALA A 143 -11.56 3.15 -25.68
C ALA A 143 -12.23 4.30 -26.46
N ARG A 144 -12.38 5.49 -25.87
CA ARG A 144 -12.81 6.70 -26.59
C ARG A 144 -11.65 7.31 -27.36
N LEU A 145 -10.48 7.42 -26.73
CA LEU A 145 -9.27 7.94 -27.36
C LEU A 145 -8.86 7.10 -28.57
N GLU A 146 -8.90 5.77 -28.46
CA GLU A 146 -8.61 4.85 -29.57
C GLU A 146 -9.58 5.07 -30.74
N ARG A 147 -10.89 5.13 -30.47
CA ARG A 147 -11.91 5.43 -31.50
C ARG A 147 -11.71 6.78 -32.16
N GLU A 148 -11.27 7.80 -31.41
CA GLU A 148 -10.96 9.10 -31.99
C GLU A 148 -9.72 9.06 -32.88
N GLN A 149 -8.68 8.33 -32.47
CA GLN A 149 -7.47 8.15 -33.27
C GLN A 149 -7.77 7.41 -34.57
N GLU A 150 -8.53 6.32 -34.52
CA GLU A 150 -8.96 5.57 -35.70
C GLU A 150 -9.78 6.44 -36.66
N LYS A 151 -10.75 7.21 -36.14
CA LYS A 151 -11.54 8.15 -36.96
C LYS A 151 -10.65 9.20 -37.61
N ARG A 152 -9.69 9.78 -36.88
CA ARG A 152 -8.73 10.74 -37.43
C ARG A 152 -7.89 10.12 -38.54
N ALA A 153 -7.40 8.89 -38.34
CA ALA A 153 -6.63 8.15 -39.34
C ALA A 153 -7.46 7.89 -40.61
N CYS A 154 -8.70 7.42 -40.48
CA CYS A 154 -9.62 7.22 -41.59
C CYS A 154 -9.91 8.52 -42.37
N VAL A 155 -10.13 9.64 -41.66
CA VAL A 155 -10.36 10.94 -42.30
C VAL A 155 -9.11 11.42 -43.04
N GLN A 156 -7.92 11.26 -42.45
CA GLN A 156 -6.65 11.61 -43.12
C GLN A 156 -6.41 10.75 -44.37
N ALA A 157 -6.65 9.44 -44.29
CA ALA A 157 -6.56 8.54 -45.43
C ALA A 157 -7.56 8.91 -46.55
N ARG A 158 -8.78 9.32 -46.19
CA ARG A 158 -9.76 9.83 -47.17
C ARG A 158 -9.30 11.14 -47.81
N LYS A 159 -8.75 12.07 -47.02
CA LYS A 159 -8.22 13.35 -47.53
C LYS A 159 -7.06 13.11 -48.50
N SER A 160 -6.09 12.27 -48.15
CA SER A 160 -4.96 11.94 -49.02
C SER A 160 -5.40 11.21 -50.29
N ARG A 161 -6.37 10.29 -50.20
CA ARG A 161 -6.95 9.64 -51.37
C ARG A 161 -7.69 10.64 -52.27
N ASN A 162 -8.46 11.55 -51.70
CA ASN A 162 -9.15 12.61 -52.46
C ASN A 162 -8.17 13.58 -53.14
N THR A 163 -7.06 13.96 -52.49
CA THR A 163 -6.06 14.82 -53.12
C THR A 163 -5.35 14.12 -54.28
N LEU A 164 -5.10 12.81 -54.17
CA LEU A 164 -4.59 11.99 -55.28
C LEU A 164 -5.59 11.90 -56.43
N PHE A 165 -6.89 11.75 -56.14
CA PHE A 165 -7.94 11.75 -57.17
C PHE A 165 -8.11 13.11 -57.85
N ALA A 166 -8.01 14.22 -57.12
CA ALA A 166 -8.09 15.56 -57.70
C ALA A 166 -6.94 15.84 -58.70
N LYS A 167 -5.79 15.18 -58.53
CA LYS A 167 -4.66 15.22 -59.48
C LYS A 167 -4.85 14.27 -60.68
N ARG A 168 -5.97 13.57 -60.80
CA ARG A 168 -6.28 12.63 -61.89
C ARG A 168 -7.56 13.04 -62.64
N THR A 169 -7.59 12.81 -63.94
CA THR A 169 -8.75 13.02 -64.81
C THR A 169 -9.79 11.90 -64.62
N LYS A 170 -11.00 12.04 -65.18
CA LYS A 170 -12.08 11.03 -65.09
C LYS A 170 -11.69 9.64 -65.61
N LYS A 171 -10.66 9.56 -66.47
CA LYS A 171 -10.09 8.31 -67.01
C LYS A 171 -8.87 7.79 -66.21
N GLY A 172 -8.53 8.42 -65.08
CA GLY A 172 -7.44 8.01 -64.19
C GLY A 172 -6.04 8.53 -64.55
N GLN A 173 -5.89 9.23 -65.68
CA GLN A 173 -4.63 9.84 -66.12
C GLN A 173 -4.31 11.09 -65.28
N PRO A 174 -3.04 11.40 -64.98
CA PRO A 174 -2.70 12.63 -64.25
C PRO A 174 -3.24 13.88 -64.98
N VAL A 175 -3.83 14.82 -64.24
CA VAL A 175 -4.23 16.12 -64.78
C VAL A 175 -2.95 16.85 -65.16
N MET A 176 -2.76 17.06 -66.46
CA MET A 176 -1.56 17.71 -66.99
C MET A 176 -1.56 19.17 -66.54
N SER A 177 -0.38 19.72 -66.23
CA SER A 177 -0.31 21.15 -65.92
C SER A 177 -0.72 21.95 -67.17
N SER A 178 -1.45 23.05 -66.98
CA SER A 178 -1.98 23.88 -68.06
C SER A 178 -0.94 24.28 -69.10
N ARG A 179 0.33 24.41 -68.69
CA ARG A 179 1.47 24.72 -69.55
C ARG A 179 1.79 23.56 -70.52
N ILE A 180 1.76 22.31 -70.04
CA ILE A 180 2.01 21.12 -70.86
C ILE A 180 0.82 20.84 -71.79
N GLU A 181 -0.41 21.04 -71.33
CA GLU A 181 -1.60 20.95 -72.21
C GLU A 181 -1.53 21.97 -73.35
N SER A 182 -1.11 23.21 -73.07
CA SER A 182 -0.96 24.24 -74.11
C SER A 182 0.15 23.91 -75.13
N LEU A 183 1.24 23.27 -74.67
CA LEU A 183 2.33 22.81 -75.53
C LEU A 183 1.90 21.65 -76.43
N LEU A 184 1.21 20.64 -75.88
CA LEU A 184 0.70 19.52 -76.65
C LEU A 184 -0.38 19.95 -77.66
N GLN A 185 -1.26 20.89 -77.31
CA GLN A 185 -2.23 21.47 -78.25
C GLN A 185 -1.56 22.23 -79.40
N LYS A 186 -0.42 22.90 -79.14
CA LYS A 186 0.34 23.59 -80.20
C LYS A 186 1.04 22.61 -81.14
N ILE A 187 1.56 21.51 -80.60
CA ILE A 187 2.23 20.46 -81.40
C ILE A 187 1.22 19.67 -82.26
N GLY A 188 0.03 19.36 -81.73
CA GLY A 188 -1.01 18.61 -82.46
C GLY A 188 -1.84 19.41 -83.48
N LYS A 189 -1.54 20.70 -83.68
CA LYS A 189 -2.17 21.58 -84.69
C LYS A 189 -1.27 21.86 -85.90
N GLN A 190 -0.11 21.19 -85.97
CA GLN A 190 0.67 21.04 -87.21
C GLN A 190 0.25 19.75 -87.91
#